data_AF-A0A392PJN1-F1
#
_entry.id   AF-A0A392PJN1-F1
#
_cell.length_a   1.000
_cell.length_b   1.000
_cell.length_c   1.000
_cell.angle_alpha   90.00
_cell.angle_beta   90.00
_cell.angle_gamma   90.00
#
_symmetry.space_group_name_H-M   'P 1'
#
loop_
_entity.id
_entity.type
_entity.pdbx_description
1 polymer ?
#
loop_
_entity_poly.entity_id
_entity_poly.type
_entity_poly.pdbx_seq_one_letter_code
_entity_poly.pdbx_strand_id
1 'polypeptide(L)'
;VDLVVHAAGPFQQTEKCSVLEAAINTKTAYIDVCDDTDYSRRAKSFMSRALAANVPAITTTGIYPGVSNGDTLFLQYSYACHLIVRIICSGLY
;
A
#
# COMPACT_ATOMS: atom_id res chain seq x y z
N VAL A 1 7.74 -20.71 2.69
CA VAL A 1 6.53 -19.87 2.80
C VAL A 1 6.69 -18.78 1.76
N ASP A 2 5.66 -18.53 0.97
CA ASP A 2 5.79 -17.64 -0.21
C ASP A 2 5.40 -16.19 0.11
N LEU A 3 4.50 -16.00 1.07
CA LEU A 3 3.98 -14.70 1.47
C LEU A 3 3.67 -14.71 2.98
N VAL A 4 4.10 -13.66 3.67
CA VAL A 4 3.64 -13.33 5.02
C VAL A 4 2.46 -12.39 4.92
N VAL A 5 1.29 -12.84 5.40
CA VAL A 5 0.09 -12.01 5.52
C VAL A 5 -0.05 -11.55 6.98
N HIS A 6 0.31 -10.31 7.24
CA HIS A 6 0.28 -9.74 8.57
C HIS A 6 -1.07 -9.03 8.84
N ALA A 7 -2.00 -9.81 9.37
CA ALA A 7 -3.33 -9.34 9.80
C ALA A 7 -3.53 -9.40 11.33
N ALA A 8 -2.51 -9.79 12.08
CA ALA A 8 -2.56 -9.92 13.53
C ALA A 8 -2.15 -8.59 14.20
N GLY A 9 -3.13 -7.84 14.70
CA GLY A 9 -2.90 -6.67 15.55
C GLY A 9 -2.66 -7.04 17.03
N PRO A 10 -2.55 -6.04 17.92
CA PRO A 10 -2.71 -4.60 17.65
C PRO A 10 -1.47 -3.95 17.04
N PHE A 11 -1.65 -3.12 16.02
CA PHE A 11 -0.56 -2.37 15.38
C PHE A 11 -0.16 -1.12 16.19
N GLN A 12 -1.14 -0.50 16.87
CA GLN A 12 -1.03 0.79 17.57
C GLN A 12 -0.11 0.76 18.80
N GLN A 13 0.09 -0.42 19.39
CA GLN A 13 0.91 -0.60 20.60
C GLN A 13 2.32 -1.13 20.27
N THR A 14 2.61 -1.32 18.99
CA THR A 14 3.82 -1.99 18.57
C THR A 14 4.86 -0.98 18.08
N GLU A 15 5.92 -0.79 18.87
CA GLU A 15 7.02 0.12 18.52
C GLU A 15 7.90 -0.40 17.37
N LYS A 16 7.87 -1.70 17.10
CA LYS A 16 8.76 -2.38 16.13
C LYS A 16 7.99 -3.04 15.00
N CYS A 17 8.56 -3.08 13.80
CA CYS A 17 7.98 -3.79 12.66
C CYS A 17 8.51 -5.24 12.59
N SER A 18 8.47 -5.97 13.69
CA SER A 18 9.16 -7.27 13.86
C SER A 18 8.80 -8.31 12.78
N VAL A 19 7.52 -8.38 12.39
CA VAL A 19 7.06 -9.30 11.35
C VAL A 19 7.62 -8.92 9.97
N LEU A 20 7.62 -7.63 9.63
CA LEU A 20 8.24 -7.12 8.40
C LEU A 20 9.75 -7.36 8.39
N GLU A 21 10.43 -7.13 9.51
CA GLU A 21 11.86 -7.40 9.63
C GLU A 21 12.19 -8.89 9.45
N ALA A 22 11.39 -9.77 10.05
CA ALA A 22 11.52 -11.20 9.86
C ALA A 22 11.28 -11.60 8.39
N ALA A 23 10.28 -11.01 7.72
CA ALA A 23 10.00 -11.25 6.31
C ALA A 23 11.19 -10.82 5.43
N ILE A 24 11.76 -9.64 5.68
CA ILE A 24 12.96 -9.15 4.97
C ILE A 24 14.15 -10.10 5.19
N ASN A 25 14.41 -10.49 6.44
CA ASN A 25 15.54 -11.35 6.78
C ASN A 25 15.41 -12.77 6.18
N THR A 26 14.19 -13.28 6.09
CA THR A 26 13.89 -14.59 5.48
C THR A 26 13.70 -14.52 3.96
N LYS A 27 13.80 -13.33 3.36
CA LYS A 27 13.55 -13.07 1.94
C LYS A 27 12.16 -13.50 1.47
N THR A 28 11.16 -13.33 2.33
CA THR A 28 9.76 -13.70 2.06
C THR A 28 8.97 -12.44 1.73
N ALA A 29 8.09 -12.52 0.71
CA ALA A 29 7.17 -11.43 0.40
C ALA A 29 6.30 -11.08 1.62
N TYR A 30 5.89 -9.82 1.74
CA TYR A 30 5.14 -9.33 2.90
C TYR A 30 3.96 -8.45 2.49
N ILE A 31 2.83 -8.62 3.19
CA ILE A 31 1.68 -7.73 3.11
C ILE A 31 1.07 -7.48 4.50
N ASP A 32 0.60 -6.26 4.77
CA ASP A 32 -0.16 -5.94 5.99
C ASP A 32 -1.40 -5.08 5.75
N VAL A 33 -2.36 -5.18 6.67
CA VAL A 33 -3.62 -4.42 6.67
C VAL A 33 -3.60 -3.26 7.67
N CYS A 34 -2.41 -2.78 8.06
CA CYS A 34 -2.27 -1.79 9.12
C CYS A 34 -2.93 -0.45 8.76
N ASP A 35 -3.68 0.12 9.70
CA ASP A 35 -4.30 1.45 9.62
C ASP A 35 -3.63 2.49 10.54
N ASP A 36 -2.75 2.05 11.44
CA ASP A 36 -2.03 2.93 12.35
C ASP A 36 -0.99 3.79 11.62
N THR A 37 -1.02 5.11 11.86
CA THR A 37 -0.15 6.07 11.18
C THR A 37 1.31 5.89 11.55
N ASP A 38 1.60 5.67 12.83
CA ASP A 38 2.97 5.61 13.31
C ASP A 38 3.65 4.30 12.92
N TYR A 39 2.94 3.17 13.00
CA TYR A 39 3.39 1.89 12.47
C TYR A 39 3.63 1.99 10.97
N SER A 40 2.70 2.57 10.22
CA SER A 40 2.85 2.75 8.76
C SER A 40 4.08 3.58 8.40
N ARG A 41 4.37 4.65 9.16
CA ARG A 41 5.57 5.47 8.97
C ARG A 41 6.84 4.67 9.25
N ARG A 42 6.87 3.88 10.34
CA ARG A 42 8.00 3.02 10.67
C ARG A 42 8.21 1.95 9.61
N ALA A 43 7.15 1.26 9.18
CA ALA A 43 7.23 0.22 8.15
C ALA A 43 7.81 0.76 6.83
N LYS A 44 7.40 1.97 6.41
CA LYS A 44 7.95 2.64 5.22
C LYS A 44 9.44 2.98 5.33
N SER A 45 9.99 3.14 6.53
CA SER A 45 11.44 3.36 6.74
C SER A 45 12.30 2.15 6.35
N PHE A 46 11.70 0.95 6.24
CA PHE A 46 12.39 -0.27 5.80
C PHE A 46 12.53 -0.39 4.29
N MET A 47 12.06 0.58 3.50
CA MET A 47 12.11 0.55 2.02
C MET A 47 13.51 0.18 1.49
N SER A 48 14.57 0.85 1.94
CA SER A 48 15.93 0.57 1.48
C SER A 48 16.39 -0.85 1.82
N ARG A 49 16.00 -1.36 2.99
CA ARG A 49 16.32 -2.74 3.41
C ARG A 49 15.57 -3.77 2.56
N ALA A 50 14.29 -3.54 2.30
CA ALA A 50 13.47 -4.42 1.47
C ALA A 50 13.97 -4.46 0.02
N LEU A 51 14.32 -3.31 -0.55
CA LEU A 51 14.93 -3.21 -1.89
C LEU A 51 16.27 -3.95 -1.95
N ALA A 52 17.17 -3.72 -0.98
CA ALA A 52 18.46 -4.39 -0.94
C ALA A 52 18.34 -5.93 -0.78
N ALA A 53 17.30 -6.40 -0.08
CA ALA A 53 17.00 -7.82 0.08
C ALA A 53 16.21 -8.43 -1.10
N ASN A 54 15.79 -7.60 -2.07
CA ASN A 54 14.88 -7.97 -3.16
C ASN A 54 13.57 -8.60 -2.64
N VAL A 55 12.99 -8.00 -1.60
CA VAL A 55 11.75 -8.46 -0.96
C VAL A 55 10.60 -7.50 -1.30
N PRO A 56 9.55 -7.96 -1.98
CA PRO A 56 8.35 -7.16 -2.15
C PRO A 56 7.60 -7.05 -0.82
N ALA A 57 7.37 -5.82 -0.37
CA ALA A 57 6.63 -5.52 0.85
C ALA A 57 5.55 -4.48 0.57
N ILE A 58 4.28 -4.84 0.76
CA ILE A 58 3.13 -3.95 0.60
C ILE A 58 2.53 -3.66 1.97
N THR A 59 2.60 -2.42 2.41
CA THR A 59 2.03 -1.99 3.69
C THR A 59 0.65 -1.38 3.46
N THR A 60 -0.17 -1.30 4.51
CA THR A 60 -1.39 -0.48 4.53
C THR A 60 -2.44 -0.89 3.48
N THR A 61 -2.68 -2.20 3.32
CA THR A 61 -3.59 -2.78 2.31
C THR A 61 -4.94 -3.22 2.89
N GLY A 62 -5.45 -2.50 3.89
CA GLY A 62 -6.77 -2.74 4.46
C GLY A 62 -7.90 -2.12 3.63
N ILE A 63 -9.05 -1.91 4.25
CA ILE A 63 -10.16 -1.17 3.63
C ILE A 63 -9.80 0.32 3.55
N TYR A 64 -9.33 0.89 4.67
CA TYR A 64 -8.82 2.26 4.77
C TYR A 64 -7.66 2.29 5.76
N PRO A 65 -6.43 2.61 5.32
CA PRO A 65 -5.95 2.75 3.95
C PRO A 65 -5.92 1.41 3.17
N GLY A 66 -6.00 1.48 1.83
CA GLY A 66 -5.85 0.32 0.93
C GLY A 66 -6.86 0.36 -0.22
N VAL A 67 -8.00 -0.31 -0.07
CA VAL A 67 -9.10 -0.28 -1.05
C VAL A 67 -9.50 1.17 -1.37
N SER A 68 -9.58 2.02 -0.35
CA SER A 68 -9.86 3.46 -0.50
C SER A 68 -8.92 4.19 -1.46
N ASN A 69 -7.65 3.77 -1.54
CA ASN A 69 -6.67 4.37 -2.45
C ASN A 69 -6.93 3.93 -3.89
N GLY A 70 -7.33 2.67 -4.08
CA GLY A 70 -7.73 2.13 -5.38
C GLY A 70 -8.98 2.80 -5.92
N ASP A 71 -10.01 2.96 -5.08
CA ASP A 71 -11.24 3.67 -5.44
C ASP A 71 -10.95 5.12 -5.83
N THR A 72 -10.07 5.81 -5.08
CA THR A 72 -9.64 7.18 -5.41
C THR A 72 -8.99 7.24 -6.79
N LEU A 73 -8.10 6.31 -7.10
CA LEU A 73 -7.44 6.23 -8.41
C LEU A 73 -8.45 5.94 -9.52
N PHE A 74 -9.35 4.98 -9.33
CA PHE A 74 -10.38 4.64 -10.29
C PHE A 74 -11.28 5.83 -10.61
N LEU A 75 -11.71 6.57 -9.58
CA LEU A 75 -12.50 7.78 -9.75
C LEU A 75 -11.70 8.84 -10.53
N GLN A 76 -10.42 9.07 -10.22
CA GLN A 76 -9.59 10.01 -10.98
C GLN A 76 -9.50 9.64 -12.47
N TYR A 77 -9.32 8.36 -12.80
CA TYR A 77 -9.32 7.90 -14.20
C TYR A 77 -10.68 8.12 -14.88
N SER A 78 -11.79 7.79 -14.20
CA SER A 78 -13.14 7.99 -14.72
C SER A 78 -13.42 9.47 -15.01
N TYR A 79 -13.03 10.36 -14.08
CA TYR A 79 -13.16 11.81 -14.26
C TYR A 79 -12.32 12.33 -15.43
N ALA A 80 -11.08 11.87 -15.59
CA ALA A 80 -10.22 12.25 -16.70
C ALA A 80 -10.83 11.83 -18.05
N CYS A 81 -11.33 10.60 -18.17
CA CYS A 81 -12.04 10.14 -19.36
C CYS A 81 -13.28 10.98 -19.67
N HIS A 82 -14.10 11.28 -18.65
CA HIS A 82 -15.30 12.11 -18.85
C HIS A 82 -14.94 13.54 -19.31
N LEU A 83 -13.87 14.12 -18.78
CA LEU A 83 -13.39 15.43 -19.17
C LEU A 83 -12.85 15.44 -20.62
N ILE A 84 -12.08 14.43 -21.01
CA ILE A 84 -11.56 14.28 -22.38
C ILE A 84 -12.71 14.18 -23.38
N VAL A 85 -13.73 13.35 -23.09
CA VAL A 85 -14.93 13.23 -23.95
C VAL A 85 -15.64 14.58 -24.08
N ARG A 86 -15.79 15.32 -22.98
CA ARG A 86 -16.38 16.68 -23.04
C ARG A 86 -15.58 17.62 -23.92
N ILE A 87 -14.25 17.65 -23.80
CA ILE A 87 -13.37 18.51 -24.61
C ILE A 87 -13.49 18.19 -26.10
N ILE A 88 -13.43 16.90 -26.46
CA ILE A 88 -13.56 16.45 -27.85
C ILE A 88 -14.93 16.86 -28.42
N CYS A 89 -16.01 16.63 -27.67
CA CYS A 89 -17.34 17.01 -28.11
C CYS A 89 -17.48 18.54 -28.24
N SER A 90 -16.92 19.33 -27.33
CA SER A 90 -17.03 20.79 -27.38
C SER A 90 -16.21 21.46 -28.48
N GLY A 91 -15.20 20.79 -29.04
CA GLY A 91 -14.38 21.30 -30.14
C GLY A 91 -14.87 20.91 -31.54
N LEU A 92 -15.97 20.14 -31.62
CA LEU A 92 -16.58 19.66 -32.86
C LEU A 92 -17.82 20.48 -33.29
N TYR A 93 -18.05 21.64 -32.69
CA TYR A 93 -19.13 22.58 -33.05
C TYR A 93 -18.59 23.96 -33.39
#